data_AF-A0A2N2Q4K9-F1
#
_entry.id   AF-A0A2N2Q4K9-F1
#
_cell.length_a   1.000
_cell.length_b   1.000
_cell.length_c   1.000
_cell.angle_alpha   90.00
_cell.angle_beta   90.00
_cell.angle_gamma   90.00
#
_symmetry.space_group_name_H-M   'P 1'
#
loop_
_entity.id
_entity.type
_entity.pdbx_description
1 polymer ?
#
loop_
_entity_poly.entity_id
_entity_poly.type
_entity_poly.pdbx_seq_one_letter_code
_entity_poly.pdbx_strand_id
1 'polypeptide(L)' 'MTELLLWFTNFENTKPLALLIFFTLFCGILFYVYGSRRRSERLESYKNIPLEDDEIEFKGK' A
#
# COMPACT_ATOMS: atom_id res chain seq x y z
N MET A 1 19.25 -29.50 -4.35
CA MET A 1 18.33 -29.13 -3.25
C MET A 1 18.92 -28.03 -2.35
N THR A 2 20.24 -27.96 -2.16
CA THR A 2 20.94 -26.88 -1.42
C THR A 2 21.36 -25.69 -2.28
N GLU A 3 21.49 -25.87 -3.60
CA GLU A 3 21.89 -24.82 -4.56
C GLU A 3 21.08 -23.53 -4.46
N LEU A 4 19.76 -23.63 -4.22
CA LEU A 4 18.86 -22.47 -4.10
C LEU A 4 19.17 -21.67 -2.81
N LEU A 5 19.42 -22.37 -1.70
CA LEU A 5 19.85 -21.76 -0.44
C LEU A 5 21.26 -21.16 -0.55
N LEU A 6 22.18 -21.84 -1.24
CA LEU A 6 23.53 -21.33 -1.48
C LEU A 6 23.53 -20.07 -2.35
N TRP A 7 22.68 -20.05 -3.38
CA TRP A 7 22.45 -18.89 -4.24
C TRP A 7 21.86 -17.71 -3.47
N PHE A 8 20.95 -17.96 -2.51
CA PHE A 8 20.37 -16.94 -1.64
C PHE A 8 21.41 -16.30 -0.69
N THR A 9 22.38 -17.09 -0.21
CA THR A 9 23.46 -16.60 0.66
C THR A 9 24.58 -15.86 -0.09
N ASN A 10 24.58 -15.86 -1.43
CA ASN A 10 25.56 -15.13 -2.21
C ASN A 10 25.25 -13.62 -2.21
N PHE A 11 26.16 -12.82 -1.63
CA PHE A 11 26.03 -11.37 -1.53
C PHE A 11 25.90 -10.64 -2.87
N GLU A 12 26.38 -11.25 -3.95
CA GLU A 12 26.26 -10.71 -5.32
C GLU A 12 24.80 -10.61 -5.78
N ASN A 13 23.96 -11.58 -5.36
CA ASN A 13 22.54 -11.63 -5.71
C ASN A 13 21.65 -10.83 -4.75
N THR A 14 22.21 -10.24 -3.69
CA THR A 14 21.43 -9.51 -2.68
C THR A 14 20.71 -8.29 -3.25
N LYS A 15 21.27 -7.64 -4.29
CA LYS A 15 20.64 -6.47 -4.94
C LYS A 15 19.30 -6.82 -5.62
N PRO A 16 19.25 -7.76 -6.58
CA PRO A 16 17.98 -8.15 -7.19
C PRO A 16 17.05 -8.86 -6.20
N LEU A 17 17.60 -9.59 -5.23
CA LEU A 17 16.81 -10.26 -4.18
C LEU A 17 16.04 -9.25 -3.32
N ALA A 18 16.73 -8.22 -2.81
CA ALA A 18 16.12 -7.18 -2.01
C ALA A 18 15.01 -6.48 -2.80
N LEU A 19 15.27 -6.14 -4.07
CA LEU A 19 14.28 -5.53 -4.96
C LEU A 19 13.02 -6.40 -5.06
N LEU A 20 13.18 -7.70 -5.28
CA LEU A 20 12.06 -8.63 -5.45
C LEU A 20 11.25 -8.74 -4.15
N ILE A 21 11.91 -8.89 -3.00
CA ILE A 21 11.25 -8.94 -1.69
C ILE A 21 10.50 -7.64 -1.41
N PHE A 22 11.13 -6.48 -1.57
CA PHE A 22 10.47 -5.18 -1.35
C PHE A 22 9.31 -4.97 -2.30
N PHE A 23 9.46 -5.34 -3.56
CA PHE A 23 8.41 -5.20 -4.56
C PHE A 23 7.21 -6.12 -4.27
N THR A 24 7.45 -7.39 -3.98
CA THR A 24 6.38 -8.33 -3.63
C THR A 24 5.69 -7.93 -2.33
N LEU A 25 6.45 -7.47 -1.33
CA LEU A 25 5.89 -6.94 -0.09
C LEU A 25 5.00 -5.72 -0.36
N PHE A 26 5.46 -4.77 -1.18
CA PHE A 26 4.68 -3.60 -1.58
C PHE A 26 3.38 -3.99 -2.29
N CYS A 27 3.44 -4.86 -3.30
CA CYS A 27 2.27 -5.39 -3.98
C CYS A 27 1.32 -6.13 -3.03
N GLY A 28 1.87 -6.88 -2.07
CA GLY A 28 1.09 -7.57 -1.03
C GLY A 28 0.34 -6.59 -0.13
N ILE A 29 0.98 -5.48 0.27
CA ILE A 29 0.33 -4.41 1.05
C ILE A 29 -0.78 -3.77 0.23
N LEU A 30 -0.55 -3.43 -1.04
CA LEU A 30 -1.58 -2.87 -1.92
C LEU A 30 -2.78 -3.83 -2.03
N PHE A 31 -2.52 -5.11 -2.26
CA PHE A 31 -3.57 -6.11 -2.33
C PHE A 31 -4.32 -6.24 -1.00
N TYR A 32 -3.62 -6.20 0.13
CA TYR A 32 -4.25 -6.25 1.45
C TYR A 32 -5.12 -5.01 1.73
N VAL A 33 -4.65 -3.83 1.33
CA VAL A 33 -5.35 -2.55 1.55
C VAL A 33 -6.56 -2.41 0.65
N TYR A 34 -6.38 -2.67 -0.65
CA TYR A 34 -7.39 -2.40 -1.68
C TYR A 34 -8.19 -3.62 -2.12
N GLY A 35 -7.74 -4.84 -1.81
CA GLY A 35 -8.40 -6.08 -2.22
C GLY A 35 -9.71 -6.37 -1.48
N SER A 36 -9.97 -5.70 -0.34
CA SER A 36 -11.23 -5.85 0.38
C SER A 36 -12.14 -4.63 0.20
N ARG A 37 -13.28 -4.83 -0.47
CA ARG A 37 -14.32 -3.79 -0.64
C ARG A 37 -14.75 -3.16 0.69
N ARG A 38 -14.86 -3.96 1.74
CA ARG A 38 -15.25 -3.51 3.09
C ARG A 38 -14.27 -2.52 3.71
N ARG A 39 -12.98 -2.57 3.34
CA ARG A 39 -11.97 -1.59 3.79
C ARG A 39 -11.98 -0.33 2.93
N SER A 40 -12.21 -0.46 1.64
CA SER A 40 -12.36 0.68 0.74
C SER A 40 -13.62 1.50 1.03
N GLU A 41 -14.74 0.88 1.40
CA GLU A 41 -15.98 1.57 1.79
C GLU A 41 -15.77 2.52 2.98
N ARG A 42 -14.93 2.12 3.95
CA ARG A 42 -14.57 3.01 5.07
C ARG A 42 -13.71 4.19 4.61
N LEU A 43 -12.85 4.02 3.61
CA LEU A 43 -12.08 5.12 3.03
C LEU A 43 -12.97 6.04 2.19
N GLU A 44 -13.97 5.49 1.49
CA GLU A 44 -14.97 6.26 0.76
C GLU A 44 -15.91 7.04 1.69
N SER A 45 -16.20 6.56 2.89
CA SER A 45 -17.03 7.30 3.87
C SER A 45 -16.41 8.63 4.31
N TYR A 46 -15.10 8.81 4.12
CA TYR A 46 -14.37 10.05 4.41
C TYR A 46 -14.20 10.95 3.17
N LYS A 47 -14.79 10.59 2.02
CA LYS A 47 -14.64 11.36 0.77
C LYS A 47 -15.33 12.73 0.81
N ASN A 48 -16.43 12.84 1.55
CA ASN A 48 -17.24 14.07 1.64
C ASN A 48 -17.17 14.67 3.05
N ILE A 49 -15.99 14.67 3.67
CA ILE A 49 -15.82 15.43 4.92
C ILE A 49 -15.82 16.90 4.53
N PRO A 50 -16.72 17.73 5.08
CA PRO A 50 -16.69 19.17 4.83
C PRO A 50 -15.34 19.72 5.27
N LEU A 51 -14.69 20.47 4.38
CA LEU A 51 -13.47 21.18 4.73
C LEU A 51 -13.84 22.43 5.53
N GLU A 52 -12.91 22.92 6.35
CA GLU A 52 -13.12 24.14 7.16
C GLU A 52 -13.43 25.37 6.27
N ASP A 53 -12.96 25.34 5.02
CA ASP A 53 -13.25 26.35 4.00
C ASP A 53 -14.67 26.24 3.41
N ASP A 54 -15.29 25.05 3.41
CA ASP A 54 -16.66 24.82 2.91
C ASP A 54 -17.72 25.34 3.89
N GLU A 55 -17.39 25.46 5.19
CA GLU A 55 -18.30 26.02 6.21
C GLU A 55 -18.56 27.52 6.02
N ILE A 56 -17.63 28.22 5.36
CA ILE A 56 -17.72 29.67 5.10
C ILE A 56 -18.82 29.96 4.08
N GLU A 57 -19.08 29.05 3.13
CA GLU A 57 -20.11 29.20 2.10
C GLU A 57 -21.52 28.88 2.64
N PHE A 58 -21.65 27.91 3.57
CA PHE A 58 -22.95 27.52 4.13
C PHE A 58 -23.55 28.54 5.11
N LYS A 59 -22.75 29.50 5.59
CA LYS A 59 -23.19 30.56 6.51
C LYS A 59 -23.63 31.86 5.81
N GLY A 60 -23.73 31.85 4.48
CA GLY A 60 -24.31 32.94 3.68
C GLY A 60 -25.78 32.67 3.34
N LYS A 61 -26.69 33.29 4.09
CA LYS A 61 -28.08 33.54 3.65
C LYS A 61 -28.11 34.52 2.49
#